data_AF-A0A7S2Q392-F1
#
_entry.id   AF-A0A7S2Q392-F1
#
_cell.length_a   1.000
_cell.length_b   1.000
_cell.length_c   1.000
_cell.angle_alpha   90.00
_cell.angle_beta   90.00
_cell.angle_gamma   90.00
#
_symmetry.space_group_name_H-M   'P 1'
#
loop_
_entity.id
_entity.type
_entity.pdbx_description
1 polymer ?
#
loop_
_entity_poly.entity_id
_entity_poly.type
_entity_poly.pdbx_seq_one_letter_code
_entity_poly.pdbx_strand_id
1 'polypeptide(L)'
;ATKALRCAVGQQRLAVRELREATRLRPRDEDTRRRLLAARRALRDLQAAIETPQPRSLRRFVAHFNLAVRHWDQGKAKQAIAEAERACEELRAQKVPLGCAEHTLLTMKQVHAKFSAEERRLQECGREAQSASLDKMQALSTGYDLGCLYFMKQMLVRAEEQLQSTMERARAANALRCVDLERRRQRLQDEAGPKASPVFLSLDDMADSKAQRLGQMMDDLTDDLEFVAECRMKWRLEEETGKADVLQDTRLRDGARPSLVPCLLRRFTREPKECRECDRWLSELTRGTGVDLGLRARGGRCAVASGPACG
;
A
#
# COMPACT_ATOMS: atom_id res chain seq x y z
N ALA A 1 35.02 15.54 -9.31
CA ALA A 1 34.97 16.74 -8.43
C ALA A 1 35.29 16.42 -6.97
N THR A 2 34.56 15.53 -6.29
CA THR A 2 34.74 15.20 -4.85
C THR A 2 36.13 14.69 -4.48
N LYS A 3 36.77 13.85 -5.31
CA LYS A 3 38.16 13.40 -5.08
C LYS A 3 39.16 14.56 -5.10
N ALA A 4 39.04 15.49 -6.05
CA ALA A 4 39.89 16.67 -6.16
C ALA A 4 39.72 17.61 -4.96
N LEU A 5 38.47 17.85 -4.50
CA LEU A 5 38.21 18.64 -3.29
C LEU A 5 38.85 17.99 -2.04
N ARG A 6 38.72 16.68 -1.88
CA ARG A 6 39.34 15.95 -0.74
C ARG A 6 40.87 16.06 -0.77
N CYS A 7 41.48 15.94 -1.95
CA CYS A 7 42.92 16.18 -2.13
C CYS A 7 43.31 17.62 -1.79
N ALA A 8 42.53 18.61 -2.24
CA ALA A 8 42.75 20.03 -1.92
C ALA A 8 42.66 20.29 -0.40
N VAL A 9 41.70 19.69 0.31
CA VAL A 9 41.63 19.77 1.78
C VAL A 9 42.85 19.12 2.43
N GLY A 10 43.34 17.98 1.90
CA GLY A 10 44.57 17.34 2.36
C GLY A 10 45.79 18.26 2.23
N GLN A 11 45.97 18.85 1.06
CA GLN A 11 47.06 19.81 0.78
C GLN A 11 46.94 21.06 1.67
N GLN A 12 45.74 21.58 1.86
CA GLN A 12 45.52 22.77 2.67
C GLN A 12 45.78 22.51 4.16
N ARG A 13 45.48 21.30 4.66
CA ARG A 13 45.85 20.88 6.03
C ARG A 13 47.37 20.82 6.20
N LEU A 14 48.09 20.29 5.21
CA LEU A 14 49.54 20.27 5.22
C LEU A 14 50.11 21.69 5.24
N ALA A 15 49.64 22.58 4.36
CA ALA A 15 50.07 23.98 4.32
C ALA A 15 49.85 24.71 5.67
N VAL A 16 48.70 24.49 6.32
CA VAL A 16 48.42 25.04 7.66
C VAL A 16 49.39 24.48 8.72
N ARG A 17 49.79 23.21 8.62
CA ARG A 17 50.76 22.60 9.54
C ARG A 17 52.15 23.23 9.36
N GLU A 18 52.64 23.30 8.13
CA GLU A 18 53.95 23.90 7.81
C GLU A 18 54.02 25.37 8.23
N LEU A 19 52.98 26.16 7.94
CA LEU A 19 52.92 27.57 8.32
C LEU A 19 52.84 27.77 9.84
N ARG A 20 52.26 26.82 10.60
CA ARG A 20 52.29 26.87 12.08
C ARG A 20 53.70 26.66 12.61
N GLU A 21 54.44 25.69 12.06
CA GLU A 21 55.83 25.47 12.45
C GLU A 21 56.71 26.67 12.05
N ALA A 22 56.55 27.21 10.84
CA ALA A 22 57.25 28.42 10.42
C ALA A 22 56.98 29.62 11.35
N THR A 23 55.72 29.81 11.79
CA THR A 23 55.36 30.86 12.75
C THR A 23 56.01 30.63 14.12
N ARG A 24 56.19 29.37 14.57
CA ARG A 24 56.89 29.06 15.82
C ARG A 24 58.38 29.39 15.74
N LEU A 25 59.01 29.07 14.61
CA LEU A 25 60.43 29.34 14.38
C LEU A 25 60.71 30.84 14.21
N ARG A 26 59.76 31.62 13.66
CA ARG A 26 59.91 33.07 13.43
C ARG A 26 58.68 33.85 13.91
N PRO A 27 58.54 34.13 15.22
CA PRO A 27 57.34 34.73 15.79
C PRO A 27 57.05 36.17 15.34
N ARG A 28 58.07 36.90 14.86
CA ARG A 28 57.98 38.30 14.42
C ARG A 28 57.80 38.46 12.90
N ASP A 29 57.72 37.36 12.15
CA ASP A 29 57.50 37.41 10.70
C ASP A 29 56.00 37.59 10.38
N GLU A 30 55.64 38.83 10.08
CA GLU A 30 54.27 39.22 9.75
C GLU A 30 53.78 38.67 8.40
N ASP A 31 54.67 38.31 7.47
CA ASP A 31 54.26 37.67 6.21
C ASP A 31 53.81 36.22 6.46
N THR A 32 54.59 35.47 7.24
CA THR A 32 54.24 34.10 7.63
C THR A 32 52.92 34.04 8.40
N ARG A 33 52.67 35.01 9.32
CA ARG A 33 51.37 35.14 10.00
C ARG A 33 50.21 35.39 9.04
N ARG A 34 50.36 36.31 8.08
CA ARG A 34 49.33 36.59 7.07
C ARG A 34 49.02 35.37 6.22
N ARG A 35 50.04 34.63 5.77
CA ARG A 35 49.86 33.38 5.01
C ARG A 35 49.15 32.31 5.83
N LEU A 36 49.47 32.16 7.12
CA LEU A 36 48.77 31.21 8.00
C LEU A 36 47.28 31.56 8.14
N LEU A 37 46.94 32.84 8.28
CA LEU A 37 45.55 33.29 8.35
C LEU A 37 44.80 33.00 7.05
N ALA A 38 45.40 33.30 5.89
CA ALA A 38 44.83 32.98 4.59
C ALA A 38 44.63 31.48 4.42
N ALA A 39 45.64 30.68 4.80
CA ALA A 39 45.57 29.23 4.69
C ALA A 39 44.47 28.62 5.56
N ARG A 40 44.25 29.15 6.77
CA ARG A 40 43.15 28.75 7.66
C ARG A 40 41.78 29.12 7.10
N ARG A 41 41.63 30.30 6.47
CA ARG A 41 40.38 30.70 5.81
C ARG A 41 40.05 29.74 4.68
N ALA A 42 40.98 29.53 3.75
CA ALA A 42 40.82 28.59 2.65
C ALA A 42 40.52 27.15 3.12
N LEU A 43 41.13 26.69 4.22
CA LEU A 43 40.81 25.38 4.79
C LEU A 43 39.35 25.30 5.27
N ARG A 44 38.84 26.35 5.93
CA ARG A 44 37.44 26.40 6.38
C ARG A 44 36.48 26.41 5.21
N ASP A 45 36.78 27.19 4.17
CA ASP A 45 35.92 27.29 2.98
C ASP A 45 35.88 25.95 2.22
N LEU A 46 37.04 25.31 2.06
CA LEU A 46 37.11 23.98 1.46
C LEU A 46 36.43 22.92 2.32
N GLN A 47 36.54 22.99 3.65
CA GLN A 47 35.84 22.07 4.55
C GLN A 47 34.33 22.27 4.49
N ALA A 48 33.84 23.52 4.47
CA ALA A 48 32.44 23.83 4.27
C ALA A 48 31.93 23.35 2.90
N ALA A 49 32.76 23.42 1.86
CA ALA A 49 32.43 22.87 0.54
C ALA A 49 32.44 21.33 0.50
N ILE A 50 33.16 20.66 1.42
CA ILE A 50 33.15 19.19 1.58
C ILE A 50 32.05 18.72 2.53
N GLU A 51 31.66 19.53 3.52
CA GLU A 51 30.54 19.26 4.44
C GLU A 51 29.29 19.04 3.61
N THR A 52 29.14 17.78 3.20
CA THR A 52 27.96 17.29 2.55
C THR A 52 26.94 17.30 3.68
N PRO A 53 25.85 18.07 3.59
CA PRO A 53 24.83 18.06 4.63
C PRO A 53 24.51 16.60 4.91
N GLN A 54 24.64 16.18 6.17
CA GLN A 54 24.43 14.78 6.51
C GLN A 54 23.07 14.36 5.94
N PRO A 55 23.01 13.24 5.19
CA PRO A 55 21.78 12.81 4.57
C PRO A 55 20.71 12.67 5.65
N ARG A 56 19.61 13.40 5.49
CA ARG A 56 18.49 13.35 6.42
C ARG A 56 17.96 11.92 6.43
N SER A 57 18.00 11.27 7.59
CA SER A 57 17.48 9.90 7.71
C SER A 57 15.96 9.94 7.69
N LEU A 58 15.36 9.51 6.58
CA LEU A 58 13.91 9.36 6.44
C LEU A 58 13.42 7.95 6.80
N ARG A 59 14.25 7.11 7.43
CA ARG A 59 13.88 5.70 7.69
C ARG A 59 12.61 5.58 8.53
N ARG A 60 12.46 6.40 9.58
CA ARG A 60 11.27 6.41 10.44
C ARG A 60 10.02 6.85 9.66
N PHE A 61 10.14 7.94 8.91
CA PHE A 61 9.08 8.41 8.02
C PHE A 61 8.62 7.30 7.07
N VAL A 62 9.53 6.66 6.34
CA VAL A 62 9.19 5.61 5.36
C VAL A 62 8.52 4.42 6.05
N ALA A 63 8.99 4.03 7.25
CA ALA A 63 8.37 2.96 8.02
C ALA A 63 6.92 3.30 8.42
N HIS A 64 6.69 4.47 9.03
CA HIS A 64 5.35 4.91 9.44
C HIS A 64 4.41 5.07 8.23
N PHE A 65 4.90 5.65 7.14
CA PHE A 65 4.12 5.84 5.92
C PHE A 65 3.69 4.51 5.29
N ASN A 66 4.62 3.56 5.12
CA ASN A 66 4.31 2.25 4.55
C ASN A 66 3.40 1.42 5.49
N LEU A 67 3.61 1.51 6.82
CA LEU A 67 2.73 0.87 7.80
C LEU A 67 1.31 1.44 7.78
N ALA A 68 1.16 2.76 7.61
CA ALA A 68 -0.15 3.40 7.50
C ALA A 68 -0.96 2.81 6.34
N VAL A 69 -0.36 2.76 5.15
CA VAL A 69 -1.02 2.20 3.95
C VAL A 69 -1.32 0.71 4.13
N ARG A 70 -0.39 -0.07 4.72
CA ARG A 70 -0.62 -1.49 5.00
C ARG A 70 -1.77 -1.71 5.98
N HIS A 71 -1.84 -0.94 7.06
CA HIS A 71 -2.95 -1.03 8.02
C HIS A 71 -4.27 -0.62 7.40
N TRP A 72 -4.27 0.37 6.52
CA TRP A 72 -5.46 0.77 5.76
C TRP A 72 -5.96 -0.37 4.89
N ASP A 73 -5.06 -0.97 4.12
CA ASP A 73 -5.32 -2.12 3.28
C ASP A 73 -5.91 -3.31 4.05
N GLN A 74 -5.47 -3.53 5.30
CA GLN A 74 -6.00 -4.53 6.24
C GLN A 74 -7.34 -4.16 6.91
N GLY A 75 -7.93 -3.01 6.59
CA GLY A 75 -9.16 -2.52 7.24
C GLY A 75 -8.97 -1.94 8.64
N LYS A 76 -7.73 -1.75 9.11
CA LYS A 76 -7.41 -1.21 10.45
C LYS A 76 -7.34 0.32 10.43
N ALA A 77 -8.46 0.97 10.06
CA ALA A 77 -8.52 2.40 9.76
C ALA A 77 -7.95 3.31 10.87
N LYS A 78 -8.28 3.05 12.14
CA LYS A 78 -7.78 3.85 13.27
C LYS A 78 -6.25 3.79 13.42
N GLN A 79 -5.67 2.58 13.29
CA GLN A 79 -4.22 2.38 13.35
C GLN A 79 -3.54 3.02 12.15
N ALA A 80 -4.12 2.88 10.96
CA ALA A 80 -3.62 3.49 9.74
C ALA A 80 -3.53 5.03 9.85
N ILE A 81 -4.58 5.67 10.37
CA ILE A 81 -4.61 7.12 10.58
C ILE A 81 -3.53 7.54 11.59
N ALA A 82 -3.38 6.83 12.71
CA ALA A 82 -2.36 7.13 13.71
C ALA A 82 -0.93 7.01 13.14
N GLU A 83 -0.67 5.99 12.31
CA GLU A 83 0.63 5.86 11.62
C GLU A 83 0.86 6.96 10.57
N ALA A 84 -0.20 7.37 9.85
CA ALA A 84 -0.10 8.48 8.90
C ALA A 84 0.18 9.82 9.60
N GLU A 85 -0.38 10.03 10.80
CA GLU A 85 -0.07 11.19 11.64
C GLU A 85 1.39 11.19 12.08
N ARG A 86 1.91 10.06 12.57
CA ARG A 86 3.33 9.89 12.90
C ARG A 86 4.25 10.15 11.70
N ALA A 87 3.88 9.67 10.50
CA ALA A 87 4.63 9.94 9.28
C ALA A 87 4.70 11.44 8.97
N CYS A 88 3.60 12.18 9.13
CA CYS A 88 3.58 13.63 8.98
C CYS A 88 4.45 14.33 10.04
N GLU A 89 4.39 13.90 11.30
CA GLU A 89 5.21 14.44 12.40
C GLU A 89 6.71 14.30 12.12
N GLU A 90 7.15 13.14 11.63
CA GLU A 90 8.54 12.90 11.24
C GLU A 90 9.01 13.88 10.15
N LEU A 91 8.16 14.17 9.15
CA LEU A 91 8.48 15.17 8.12
C LEU A 91 8.52 16.61 8.69
N ARG A 92 7.60 16.97 9.59
CA ARG A 92 7.61 18.28 10.27
C ARG A 92 8.87 18.47 11.10
N ALA A 93 9.27 17.45 11.88
CA ALA A 93 10.48 17.47 12.69
C ALA A 93 11.73 17.74 11.84
N GLN A 94 11.75 17.23 10.60
CA GLN A 94 12.85 17.45 9.65
C GLN A 94 12.69 18.71 8.79
N LYS A 95 11.62 19.50 8.99
CA LYS A 95 11.29 20.71 8.21
C LYS A 95 11.24 20.41 6.70
N VAL A 96 10.62 19.29 6.34
CA VAL A 96 10.39 18.86 4.95
C VAL A 96 8.89 19.03 4.65
N PRO A 97 8.50 19.43 3.42
CA PRO A 97 7.09 19.48 3.04
C PRO A 97 6.41 18.10 3.21
N LEU A 98 5.15 18.09 3.64
CA LEU A 98 4.42 16.85 3.95
C LEU A 98 4.05 16.04 2.69
N GLY A 99 3.57 16.73 1.66
CA GLY A 99 3.20 16.16 0.36
C GLY A 99 2.35 14.89 0.48
N CYS A 100 2.86 13.77 -0.02
CA CYS A 100 2.12 12.50 -0.06
C CYS A 100 1.69 11.96 1.31
N ALA A 101 2.43 12.28 2.38
CA ALA A 101 2.07 11.89 3.74
C ALA A 101 0.75 12.54 4.17
N GLU A 102 0.60 13.84 3.90
CA GLU A 102 -0.60 14.60 4.21
C GLU A 102 -1.77 14.19 3.30
N HIS A 103 -1.53 14.02 1.99
CA HIS A 103 -2.56 13.49 1.08
C HIS A 103 -3.13 12.17 1.60
N THR A 104 -2.27 11.23 1.99
CA THR A 104 -2.69 9.94 2.53
C THR A 104 -3.53 10.10 3.80
N LEU A 105 -3.07 10.93 4.75
CA LEU A 105 -3.79 11.19 5.99
C LEU A 105 -5.18 11.81 5.75
N LEU A 106 -5.24 12.83 4.89
CA LEU A 106 -6.50 13.51 4.55
C LEU A 106 -7.47 12.58 3.86
N THR A 107 -7.02 11.80 2.87
CA THR A 107 -7.85 10.81 2.18
C THR A 107 -8.37 9.76 3.16
N MET A 108 -7.52 9.22 4.05
CA MET A 108 -7.96 8.25 5.06
C MET A 108 -9.04 8.82 5.97
N LYS A 109 -8.87 10.06 6.48
CA LYS A 109 -9.86 10.72 7.33
C LYS A 109 -11.19 10.96 6.61
N GLN A 110 -11.13 11.49 5.38
CA GLN A 110 -12.33 11.76 4.58
C GLN A 110 -13.10 10.48 4.24
N VAL A 111 -12.41 9.47 3.73
CA VAL A 111 -13.00 8.18 3.36
C VAL A 111 -13.54 7.46 4.60
N HIS A 112 -12.80 7.45 5.71
CA HIS A 112 -13.28 6.85 6.95
C HIS A 112 -14.54 7.55 7.47
N ALA A 113 -14.55 8.89 7.52
CA ALA A 113 -15.72 9.65 7.94
C ALA A 113 -16.94 9.35 7.07
N LYS A 114 -16.76 9.33 5.74
CA LYS A 114 -17.84 9.06 4.76
C LYS A 114 -18.47 7.67 4.94
N PHE A 115 -17.67 6.63 5.16
CA PHE A 115 -18.15 5.24 5.12
C PHE A 115 -18.29 4.55 6.48
N SER A 116 -17.86 5.17 7.59
CA SER A 116 -17.83 4.50 8.91
C SER A 116 -19.19 4.11 9.47
N ALA A 117 -20.26 4.85 9.17
CA ALA A 117 -21.61 4.49 9.60
C ALA A 117 -22.13 3.27 8.83
N GLU A 118 -21.97 3.29 7.51
CA GLU A 118 -22.42 2.22 6.62
C GLU A 118 -21.63 0.92 6.85
N GLU A 119 -20.32 1.02 7.07
CA GLU A 119 -19.47 -0.12 7.44
C GLU A 119 -19.97 -0.80 8.71
N ARG A 120 -20.31 -0.03 9.75
CA ARG A 120 -20.85 -0.58 11.01
C ARG A 120 -22.19 -1.26 10.79
N ARG A 121 -23.09 -0.62 10.03
CA ARG A 121 -24.41 -1.16 9.70
C ARG A 121 -24.29 -2.52 8.99
N LEU A 122 -23.46 -2.61 7.94
CA LEU A 122 -23.25 -3.87 7.21
C LEU A 122 -22.59 -4.95 8.09
N GLN A 123 -21.66 -4.58 8.97
CA GLN A 123 -21.06 -5.51 9.93
C GLN A 123 -22.08 -6.03 10.97
N GLU A 124 -23.01 -5.19 11.42
CA GLU A 124 -24.10 -5.58 12.32
C GLU A 124 -25.10 -6.50 11.61
N CYS A 125 -25.62 -6.09 10.46
CA CYS A 125 -26.51 -6.92 9.64
C CYS A 125 -25.86 -8.27 9.29
N GLY A 126 -24.57 -8.28 8.97
CA GLY A 126 -23.83 -9.49 8.65
C GLY A 126 -23.67 -10.44 9.85
N ARG A 127 -23.56 -9.91 11.07
CA ARG A 127 -23.53 -10.70 12.32
C ARG A 127 -24.91 -11.26 12.66
N GLU A 128 -25.94 -10.42 12.55
CA GLU A 128 -27.33 -10.82 12.80
C GLU A 128 -27.78 -11.92 11.82
N ALA A 129 -27.54 -11.74 10.52
CA ALA A 129 -27.90 -12.72 9.50
C ALA A 129 -27.17 -14.07 9.68
N GLN A 130 -25.94 -14.06 10.20
CA GLN A 130 -25.21 -15.29 10.56
C GLN A 130 -25.85 -16.00 11.76
N SER A 131 -26.36 -15.25 12.74
CA SER A 131 -26.97 -15.81 13.95
C SER A 131 -28.41 -16.34 13.74
N ALA A 132 -29.18 -15.70 12.86
CA ALA A 132 -30.62 -15.95 12.76
C ALA A 132 -31.01 -17.21 11.98
N SER A 133 -30.08 -17.90 11.30
CA SER A 133 -30.32 -19.09 10.45
C SER A 133 -31.41 -18.94 9.36
N LEU A 134 -32.08 -17.79 9.25
CA LEU A 134 -33.36 -17.65 8.55
C LEU A 134 -33.22 -17.06 7.13
N ASP A 135 -32.11 -16.39 6.79
CA ASP A 135 -31.90 -15.93 5.41
C ASP A 135 -30.42 -15.98 4.98
N LYS A 136 -30.01 -17.14 4.45
CA LYS A 136 -28.65 -17.35 3.90
C LYS A 136 -28.36 -16.39 2.73
N MET A 137 -29.36 -16.02 1.93
CA MET A 137 -29.15 -15.14 0.78
C MET A 137 -28.89 -13.70 1.23
N GLN A 138 -29.62 -13.22 2.23
CA GLN A 138 -29.36 -11.90 2.82
C GLN A 138 -27.97 -11.81 3.44
N ALA A 139 -27.51 -12.89 4.10
CA ALA A 139 -26.15 -12.95 4.65
C ALA A 139 -25.07 -12.86 3.56
N LEU A 140 -25.29 -13.50 2.39
CA LEU A 140 -24.39 -13.41 1.24
C LEU A 140 -24.39 -12.01 0.63
N SER A 141 -25.58 -11.43 0.39
CA SER A 141 -25.70 -10.06 -0.12
C SER A 141 -24.99 -9.05 0.78
N THR A 142 -25.20 -9.14 2.09
CA THR A 142 -24.54 -8.25 3.07
C THR A 142 -23.02 -8.44 3.06
N GLY A 143 -22.54 -9.67 2.89
CA GLY A 143 -21.11 -9.98 2.78
C GLY A 143 -20.47 -9.39 1.53
N TYR A 144 -21.19 -9.46 0.41
CA TYR A 144 -20.81 -8.85 -0.87
C TYR A 144 -20.77 -7.33 -0.77
N ASP A 145 -21.85 -6.71 -0.30
CA ASP A 145 -21.94 -5.25 -0.13
C ASP A 145 -20.81 -4.70 0.75
N LEU A 146 -20.45 -5.44 1.80
CA LEU A 146 -19.33 -5.10 2.67
C LEU A 146 -17.98 -5.19 1.94
N GLY A 147 -17.81 -6.21 1.08
CA GLY A 147 -16.64 -6.33 0.19
C GLY A 147 -16.52 -5.15 -0.77
N CYS A 148 -17.62 -4.77 -1.42
CA CYS A 148 -17.72 -3.60 -2.29
C CYS A 148 -17.41 -2.30 -1.54
N LEU A 149 -17.88 -2.16 -0.30
CA LEU A 149 -17.56 -1.01 0.54
C LEU A 149 -16.05 -0.92 0.86
N TYR A 150 -15.40 -2.04 1.19
CA TYR A 150 -13.95 -2.05 1.39
C TYR A 150 -13.20 -1.70 0.10
N PHE A 151 -13.68 -2.16 -1.05
CA PHE A 151 -13.11 -1.81 -2.35
C PHE A 151 -13.25 -0.31 -2.65
N MET A 152 -14.42 0.29 -2.40
CA MET A 152 -14.65 1.74 -2.52
C MET A 152 -13.72 2.55 -1.61
N LYS A 153 -13.38 2.03 -0.44
CA LYS A 153 -12.39 2.63 0.47
C LYS A 153 -10.93 2.41 0.05
N GLN A 154 -10.70 1.72 -1.07
CA GLN A 154 -9.38 1.30 -1.57
C GLN A 154 -8.62 0.43 -0.57
N MET A 155 -9.35 -0.34 0.25
CA MET A 155 -8.81 -1.32 1.20
C MET A 155 -8.72 -2.69 0.51
N LEU A 156 -7.87 -2.79 -0.50
CA LEU A 156 -7.92 -3.88 -1.49
C LEU A 156 -7.78 -5.28 -0.87
N VAL A 157 -6.95 -5.40 0.17
CA VAL A 157 -6.68 -6.67 0.86
C VAL A 157 -7.89 -7.11 1.64
N ARG A 158 -8.47 -6.17 2.39
CA ARG A 158 -9.68 -6.43 3.17
C ARG A 158 -10.88 -6.73 2.27
N ALA A 159 -10.98 -6.05 1.13
CA ALA A 159 -12.02 -6.30 0.14
C ALA A 159 -11.92 -7.73 -0.42
N GLU A 160 -10.72 -8.13 -0.88
CA GLU A 160 -10.44 -9.48 -1.37
C GLU A 160 -10.77 -10.55 -0.33
N GLU A 161 -10.29 -10.41 0.91
CA GLU A 161 -10.60 -11.33 2.02
C GLU A 161 -12.11 -11.46 2.24
N GLN A 162 -12.85 -10.35 2.20
CA GLN A 162 -14.29 -10.32 2.43
C GLN A 162 -15.07 -10.97 1.28
N LEU A 163 -14.66 -10.72 0.03
CA LEU A 163 -15.28 -11.32 -1.16
C LEU A 163 -14.97 -12.82 -1.24
N GLN A 164 -13.73 -13.25 -0.93
CA GLN A 164 -13.36 -14.67 -0.83
C GLN A 164 -14.18 -15.39 0.23
N SER A 165 -14.30 -14.80 1.42
CA SER A 165 -15.14 -15.34 2.49
C SER A 165 -16.61 -15.48 2.06
N THR A 166 -17.11 -14.52 1.28
CA THR A 166 -18.48 -14.54 0.75
C THR A 166 -18.66 -15.63 -0.32
N MET A 167 -17.69 -15.78 -1.23
CA MET A 167 -17.64 -16.85 -2.23
C MET A 167 -17.65 -18.24 -1.58
N GLU A 168 -16.83 -18.45 -0.56
CA GLU A 168 -16.78 -19.73 0.16
C GLU A 168 -18.12 -20.08 0.81
N ARG A 169 -18.79 -19.08 1.40
CA ARG A 169 -20.15 -19.26 1.96
C ARG A 169 -21.18 -19.54 0.87
N ALA A 170 -21.08 -18.88 -0.29
CA ALA A 170 -21.98 -19.13 -1.42
C ALA A 170 -21.83 -20.56 -1.93
N ARG A 171 -20.59 -21.04 -2.08
CA ARG A 171 -20.27 -22.44 -2.44
C ARG A 171 -20.84 -23.43 -1.42
N ALA A 172 -20.66 -23.17 -0.13
CA ALA A 172 -21.20 -24.00 0.93
C ALA A 172 -22.74 -24.01 0.92
N ALA A 173 -23.38 -22.86 0.71
CA ALA A 173 -24.83 -22.74 0.61
C ALA A 173 -25.38 -23.52 -0.61
N ASN A 174 -24.70 -23.44 -1.76
CA ASN A 174 -25.09 -24.18 -2.95
C ASN A 174 -24.94 -25.69 -2.74
N ALA A 175 -23.84 -26.14 -2.14
CA ALA A 175 -23.61 -27.55 -1.84
C ALA A 175 -24.69 -28.12 -0.91
N LEU A 176 -25.02 -27.42 0.18
CA LEU A 176 -26.09 -27.83 1.09
C LEU A 176 -27.45 -27.91 0.37
N ARG A 177 -27.74 -26.94 -0.52
CA ARG A 177 -28.96 -26.95 -1.31
C ARG A 177 -29.04 -28.17 -2.23
N CYS A 178 -27.95 -28.53 -2.91
CA CYS A 178 -27.89 -29.73 -3.75
C CYS A 178 -28.18 -31.00 -2.94
N VAL A 179 -27.58 -31.14 -1.75
CA VAL A 179 -27.83 -32.26 -0.84
C VAL A 179 -29.29 -32.30 -0.37
N ASP A 180 -29.88 -31.15 -0.04
CA ASP A 180 -31.29 -31.07 0.38
C ASP A 180 -32.25 -31.44 -0.75
N LEU A 181 -31.96 -31.02 -1.99
CA LEU A 181 -32.74 -31.40 -3.18
C LEU A 181 -32.64 -32.90 -3.45
N GLU A 182 -31.44 -33.48 -3.37
CA GLU A 182 -31.24 -34.92 -3.55
C GLU A 182 -31.98 -35.74 -2.47
N ARG A 183 -31.88 -35.34 -1.19
CA ARG A 183 -32.64 -35.95 -0.10
C ARG A 183 -34.14 -35.86 -0.32
N ARG A 184 -34.64 -34.70 -0.77
CA ARG A 184 -36.05 -34.52 -1.08
C ARG A 184 -36.49 -35.41 -2.25
N ARG A 185 -35.66 -35.49 -3.29
CA ARG A 185 -35.90 -36.38 -4.44
C ARG A 185 -35.97 -37.83 -4.01
N GLN A 186 -35.03 -38.29 -3.17
CA GLN A 186 -35.03 -39.65 -2.63
C GLN A 186 -36.31 -39.94 -1.84
N ARG A 187 -36.72 -39.05 -0.93
CA ARG A 187 -37.97 -39.21 -0.16
C ARG A 187 -39.20 -39.34 -1.06
N LEU A 188 -39.30 -38.48 -2.08
CA LEU A 188 -40.40 -38.53 -3.03
C LEU A 188 -40.39 -39.82 -3.86
N GLN A 189 -39.22 -40.36 -4.21
CA GLN A 189 -39.09 -41.66 -4.88
C GLN A 189 -39.52 -42.82 -3.98
N ASP A 190 -39.10 -42.79 -2.71
CA ASP A 190 -39.46 -43.81 -1.72
C ASP A 190 -40.98 -43.81 -1.45
N GLU A 191 -41.60 -42.62 -1.37
CA GLU A 191 -43.05 -42.44 -1.16
C GLU A 191 -43.89 -42.84 -2.38
N ALA A 192 -43.42 -42.57 -3.59
CA ALA A 192 -44.16 -42.84 -4.82
C ALA A 192 -44.20 -44.35 -5.16
N GLY A 193 -43.23 -45.12 -4.67
CA GLY A 193 -43.12 -46.56 -4.92
C GLY A 193 -42.74 -46.92 -6.36
N PRO A 194 -42.47 -48.20 -6.65
CA PRO A 194 -41.86 -48.63 -7.92
C PRO A 194 -42.74 -48.46 -9.17
N LYS A 195 -44.01 -48.07 -9.03
CA LYS A 195 -44.97 -47.93 -10.15
C LYS A 195 -45.42 -46.50 -10.41
N ALA A 196 -45.04 -45.53 -9.59
CA ALA A 196 -45.49 -44.16 -9.79
C ALA A 196 -44.67 -43.46 -10.88
N SER A 197 -45.38 -42.77 -11.77
CA SER A 197 -44.78 -41.90 -12.77
C SER A 197 -44.17 -40.67 -12.06
N PRO A 198 -42.96 -40.22 -12.44
CA PRO A 198 -42.28 -39.12 -11.78
C PRO A 198 -43.03 -37.79 -11.96
N VAL A 199 -43.84 -37.41 -10.97
CA VAL A 199 -44.45 -36.08 -10.84
C VAL A 199 -43.40 -35.12 -10.23
N PHE A 200 -42.28 -34.92 -10.91
CA PHE A 200 -41.18 -34.07 -10.41
C PHE A 200 -41.18 -32.66 -11.01
N LEU A 201 -41.89 -32.43 -12.12
CA LEU A 201 -41.66 -31.25 -12.98
C LEU A 201 -42.10 -29.89 -12.42
N SER A 202 -42.89 -29.81 -11.35
CA SER A 202 -43.45 -28.52 -10.88
C SER A 202 -42.69 -27.87 -9.71
N LEU A 203 -41.87 -28.62 -8.98
CA LEU A 203 -41.10 -28.08 -7.85
C LEU A 203 -39.73 -27.53 -8.28
N ASP A 204 -39.28 -27.91 -9.48
CA ASP A 204 -37.98 -27.51 -10.01
C ASP A 204 -37.98 -26.02 -10.36
N ASP A 205 -39.07 -25.46 -10.91
CA ASP A 205 -39.11 -24.05 -11.35
C ASP A 205 -38.72 -23.02 -10.28
N MET A 206 -39.19 -23.16 -9.03
CA MET A 206 -38.82 -22.23 -7.94
C MET A 206 -37.44 -22.52 -7.35
N ALA A 207 -37.05 -23.80 -7.29
CA ALA A 207 -35.72 -24.20 -6.83
C ALA A 207 -34.64 -23.71 -7.81
N ASP A 208 -34.98 -23.70 -9.09
CA ASP A 208 -34.15 -23.25 -10.21
C ASP A 208 -33.95 -21.74 -10.18
N SER A 209 -34.98 -20.94 -9.85
CA SER A 209 -34.78 -19.49 -9.71
C SER A 209 -33.80 -19.14 -8.59
N LYS A 210 -33.87 -19.81 -7.43
CA LYS A 210 -32.89 -19.60 -6.35
C LYS A 210 -31.50 -20.13 -6.72
N ALA A 211 -31.43 -21.26 -7.42
CA ALA A 211 -30.18 -21.81 -7.96
C ALA A 211 -29.50 -20.82 -8.88
N GLN A 212 -30.27 -20.27 -9.82
CA GLN A 212 -29.81 -19.34 -10.84
C GLN A 212 -29.31 -18.05 -10.21
N ARG A 213 -30.04 -17.48 -9.23
CA ARG A 213 -29.59 -16.29 -8.50
C ARG A 213 -28.28 -16.53 -7.75
N LEU A 214 -28.14 -17.68 -7.11
CA LEU A 214 -26.91 -18.02 -6.39
C LEU A 214 -25.74 -18.26 -7.36
N GLY A 215 -26.00 -18.91 -8.50
CA GLY A 215 -25.03 -19.09 -9.57
C GLY A 215 -24.54 -17.76 -10.11
N GLN A 216 -25.46 -16.87 -10.49
CA GLN A 216 -25.14 -15.52 -10.97
C GLN A 216 -24.30 -14.74 -9.96
N MET A 217 -24.67 -14.75 -8.68
CA MET A 217 -23.88 -14.10 -7.63
C MET A 217 -22.45 -14.67 -7.50
N MET A 218 -22.27 -15.96 -7.72
CA MET A 218 -20.94 -16.58 -7.71
C MET A 218 -20.12 -16.20 -8.95
N ASP A 219 -20.76 -16.04 -10.10
CA ASP A 219 -20.08 -15.54 -11.30
C ASP A 219 -19.63 -14.08 -11.08
N ASP A 220 -20.53 -13.22 -10.61
CA ASP A 220 -20.23 -11.81 -10.28
C ASP A 220 -19.08 -11.70 -9.25
N LEU A 221 -19.10 -12.52 -8.18
CA LEU A 221 -18.03 -12.58 -7.19
C LEU A 221 -16.69 -13.02 -7.78
N THR A 222 -16.70 -13.88 -8.80
CA THR A 222 -15.47 -14.36 -9.46
C THR A 222 -14.84 -13.22 -10.24
N ASP A 223 -15.63 -12.54 -11.07
CA ASP A 223 -15.20 -11.39 -11.87
C ASP A 223 -14.63 -10.27 -10.98
N ASP A 224 -15.33 -9.94 -9.88
CA ASP A 224 -14.89 -8.93 -8.92
C ASP A 224 -13.59 -9.33 -8.20
N LEU A 225 -13.44 -10.61 -7.83
CA LEU A 225 -12.21 -11.08 -7.20
C LEU A 225 -11.00 -10.99 -8.13
N GLU A 226 -11.18 -11.31 -9.41
CA GLU A 226 -10.15 -11.14 -10.43
C GLU A 226 -9.79 -9.65 -10.57
N PHE A 227 -10.80 -8.78 -10.67
CA PHE A 227 -10.59 -7.34 -10.77
C PHE A 227 -9.88 -6.73 -9.54
N VAL A 228 -10.25 -7.15 -8.33
CA VAL A 228 -9.58 -6.73 -7.09
C VAL A 228 -8.13 -7.21 -7.07
N ALA A 229 -7.86 -8.45 -7.52
CA ALA A 229 -6.51 -8.99 -7.61
C ALA A 229 -5.64 -8.18 -8.60
N GLU A 230 -6.17 -7.81 -9.76
CA GLU A 230 -5.49 -6.92 -10.71
C GLU A 230 -5.17 -5.55 -10.11
N CYS A 231 -6.15 -4.93 -9.45
CA CYS A 231 -5.96 -3.67 -8.73
C CYS A 231 -4.86 -3.80 -7.66
N ARG A 232 -4.85 -4.91 -6.92
CA ARG A 232 -3.83 -5.20 -5.90
C ARG A 232 -2.44 -5.32 -6.52
N MET A 233 -2.30 -6.03 -7.65
CA MET A 233 -1.03 -6.17 -8.36
C MET A 233 -0.50 -4.85 -8.93
N LYS A 234 -1.40 -3.93 -9.28
CA LYS A 234 -1.06 -2.58 -9.72
C LYS A 234 -0.54 -1.70 -8.58
N TRP A 235 -1.11 -1.81 -7.38
CA TRP A 235 -0.88 -0.86 -6.27
C TRP A 235 -0.04 -1.40 -5.11
N ARG A 236 0.10 -2.72 -4.95
CA ARG A 236 1.04 -3.31 -3.98
C ARG A 236 2.45 -3.31 -4.57
N LEU A 237 3.38 -2.73 -3.81
CA LEU A 237 4.77 -3.17 -3.81
C LEU A 237 4.85 -4.41 -2.91
N GLU A 238 4.25 -5.52 -3.33
CA GLU A 238 4.71 -6.77 -2.76
C GLU A 238 6.15 -6.94 -3.21
N GLU A 239 7.08 -6.81 -2.26
CA GLU A 239 8.27 -7.64 -2.26
C GLU A 239 7.74 -9.04 -2.51
N GLU A 240 7.92 -9.56 -3.73
CA GLU A 240 7.63 -10.95 -4.06
C GLU A 240 8.16 -11.77 -2.88
N THR A 241 7.26 -12.33 -2.08
CA THR A 241 7.60 -12.94 -0.81
C THR A 241 8.50 -14.16 -0.99
N GLY A 242 8.68 -14.63 -2.23
CA GLY A 242 9.69 -15.62 -2.62
C GLY A 242 11.07 -15.07 -3.06
N LYS A 243 11.22 -13.77 -3.34
CA LYS A 243 12.53 -13.17 -3.65
C LYS A 243 13.41 -12.95 -2.42
N ALA A 244 12.81 -12.81 -1.24
CA ALA A 244 13.56 -12.72 0.01
C ALA A 244 14.35 -14.02 0.28
N ASP A 245 13.77 -15.19 -0.03
CA ASP A 245 14.46 -16.48 0.16
C ASP A 245 15.54 -16.70 -0.91
N VAL A 246 15.28 -16.34 -2.18
CA VAL A 246 16.31 -16.42 -3.26
C VAL A 246 17.48 -15.46 -3.02
N LEU A 247 17.27 -14.33 -2.34
CA LEU A 247 18.32 -13.36 -2.03
C LEU A 247 19.15 -13.75 -0.79
N GLN A 248 18.63 -14.57 0.13
CA GLN A 248 19.43 -15.08 1.25
C GLN A 248 20.62 -15.93 0.79
N ASP A 249 20.47 -16.68 -0.31
CA ASP A 249 21.52 -17.52 -0.87
C ASP A 249 22.69 -16.71 -1.46
N THR A 250 22.45 -15.47 -1.89
CA THR A 250 23.49 -14.64 -2.51
C THR A 250 24.42 -13.93 -1.51
N ARG A 251 24.14 -13.98 -0.20
CA ARG A 251 24.86 -13.27 0.90
C ARG A 251 25.03 -11.75 0.74
N LEU A 252 24.67 -11.18 -0.41
CA LEU A 252 24.41 -9.77 -0.59
C LEU A 252 23.08 -9.50 0.11
N ARG A 253 23.16 -9.03 1.35
CA ARG A 253 22.07 -8.26 1.94
C ARG A 253 21.95 -6.98 1.12
N ASP A 254 21.31 -7.07 -0.04
CA ASP A 254 20.51 -5.98 -0.55
C ASP A 254 19.40 -5.78 0.49
N GLY A 255 19.77 -5.12 1.60
CA GLY A 255 18.81 -4.52 2.51
C GLY A 255 18.02 -3.57 1.66
N ALA A 256 16.90 -4.07 1.15
CA ALA A 256 16.10 -3.48 0.11
C ALA A 256 15.96 -2.00 0.44
N ARG A 257 16.43 -1.14 -0.46
CA ARG A 257 16.27 0.31 -0.30
C ARG A 257 14.79 0.52 -0.01
N PRO A 258 14.43 1.11 1.13
CA PRO A 258 13.04 1.18 1.53
C PRO A 258 12.30 2.02 0.49
N SER A 259 11.48 1.37 -0.33
CA SER A 259 10.67 2.04 -1.34
C SER A 259 9.41 2.59 -0.69
N LEU A 260 9.06 3.83 -1.04
CA LEU A 260 7.78 4.39 -0.64
C LEU A 260 6.67 3.75 -1.46
N VAL A 261 5.60 3.34 -0.78
CA VAL A 261 4.38 2.93 -1.47
C VAL A 261 3.69 4.15 -2.12
N PRO A 262 2.89 3.96 -3.19
CA PRO A 262 2.05 5.03 -3.70
C PRO A 262 1.12 5.58 -2.60
N CYS A 263 0.96 6.90 -2.55
CA CYS A 263 0.01 7.53 -1.63
C CYS A 263 -1.43 7.12 -1.95
N LEU A 264 -2.30 7.19 -0.94
CA LEU A 264 -3.69 6.75 -1.10
C LEU A 264 -4.45 7.60 -2.13
N LEU A 265 -4.20 8.91 -2.18
CA LEU A 265 -4.78 9.80 -3.19
C LEU A 265 -4.54 9.29 -4.62
N ARG A 266 -3.32 8.81 -4.91
CA ARG A 266 -2.98 8.26 -6.24
C ARG A 266 -3.80 7.02 -6.61
N ARG A 267 -4.28 6.26 -5.62
CA ARG A 267 -5.18 5.11 -5.85
C ARG A 267 -6.61 5.54 -6.20
N PHE A 268 -7.06 6.67 -5.67
CA PHE A 268 -8.39 7.22 -5.95
C PHE A 268 -8.45 8.03 -7.26
N THR A 269 -7.34 8.64 -7.66
CA THR A 269 -7.22 9.41 -8.88
C THR A 269 -7.14 8.48 -10.11
N ARG A 270 -8.01 8.71 -11.10
CA ARG A 270 -7.96 8.03 -12.41
C ARG A 270 -6.94 8.66 -13.35
N GLU A 271 -6.75 9.99 -13.26
CA GLU A 271 -5.89 10.74 -14.17
C GLU A 271 -4.48 10.96 -13.62
N PRO A 272 -3.42 10.49 -14.30
CA PRO A 272 -2.03 10.71 -13.86
C PRO A 272 -1.66 12.19 -13.65
N LYS A 273 -2.37 13.12 -14.31
CA LYS A 273 -2.09 14.56 -14.24
C LYS A 273 -2.38 15.16 -12.86
N GLU A 274 -3.36 14.65 -12.13
CA GLU A 274 -3.70 15.10 -10.77
C GLU A 274 -2.61 14.73 -9.76
N CYS A 275 -1.75 13.75 -10.09
CA CYS A 275 -0.66 13.29 -9.22
C CYS A 275 0.70 13.97 -9.48
N ARG A 276 0.74 15.03 -10.32
CA ARG A 276 2.00 15.75 -10.63
C ARG A 276 2.67 16.34 -9.39
N GLU A 277 1.89 16.82 -8.44
CA GLU A 277 2.42 17.34 -7.17
C GLU A 277 3.06 16.24 -6.32
N CYS A 278 2.48 15.04 -6.34
CA CYS A 278 3.05 13.87 -5.66
C CYS A 278 4.38 13.44 -6.28
N ASP A 279 4.46 13.40 -7.62
CA ASP A 279 5.68 13.06 -8.34
C ASP A 279 6.78 14.11 -8.12
N ARG A 280 6.41 15.40 -8.14
CA ARG A 280 7.32 16.50 -7.83
C ARG A 280 7.84 16.41 -6.40
N TRP A 281 6.95 16.23 -5.43
CA TRP A 281 7.31 16.10 -4.02
C TRP A 281 8.24 14.91 -3.78
N LEU A 282 7.96 13.75 -4.37
CA LEU A 282 8.82 12.57 -4.24
C LEU A 282 10.21 12.80 -4.86
N SER A 283 10.26 13.49 -6.00
CA SER A 283 11.51 13.87 -6.65
C SER A 283 12.35 14.81 -5.77
N GLU A 284 11.73 15.80 -5.16
CA GLU A 284 12.38 16.74 -4.23
C GLU A 284 12.86 16.01 -2.96
N LEU A 285 12.06 15.11 -2.40
CA LEU A 285 12.41 14.29 -1.23
C LEU A 285 13.64 13.39 -1.49
N THR A 286 13.68 12.76 -2.66
CA THR A 286 14.75 11.85 -3.07
C THR A 286 16.07 12.60 -3.29
N ARG A 287 16.01 13.79 -3.90
CA ARG A 287 17.20 14.65 -4.10
C ARG A 287 17.87 15.07 -2.80
N GLY A 288 17.09 15.32 -1.74
CA GLY A 288 17.59 15.84 -0.47
C GLY A 288 18.18 14.80 0.49
N THR A 289 17.95 13.51 0.26
CA THR A 289 18.21 12.47 1.26
C THR A 289 19.33 11.51 0.90
N GLY A 290 19.78 11.52 -0.36
CA GLY A 290 20.78 10.57 -0.87
C GLY A 290 20.28 9.11 -0.87
N VAL A 291 18.99 8.90 -0.56
CA VAL A 291 18.31 7.60 -0.63
C VAL A 291 17.43 7.63 -1.85
N ASP A 292 17.61 6.65 -2.74
CA ASP A 292 16.69 6.42 -3.84
C ASP A 292 15.39 5.82 -3.27
N LEU A 293 14.39 6.69 -3.08
CA LEU A 293 13.03 6.34 -2.66
C LEU A 293 12.12 6.13 -3.88
N GLY A 294 12.69 6.04 -5.09
CA GLY A 294 11.96 5.99 -6.33
C GLY A 294 10.84 4.95 -6.30
N LEU A 295 9.64 5.40 -6.69
CA LEU A 295 8.58 4.49 -7.12
C LEU A 295 9.16 3.71 -8.29
N ARG A 296 9.39 2.41 -8.12
CA ARG A 296 9.66 1.52 -9.26
C ARG A 296 8.43 1.57 -10.15
N ALA A 297 8.42 2.49 -11.10
CA ALA A 297 7.48 2.48 -12.19
C ALA A 297 7.70 1.15 -12.91
N ARG A 298 6.87 0.14 -12.61
CA ARG A 298 6.77 -1.02 -13.49
C ARG A 298 6.36 -0.42 -14.83
N GLY A 299 7.29 -0.36 -15.77
CA GLY A 299 7.07 0.06 -17.16
C GLY A 299 6.16 -0.90 -17.92
N GLY A 300 5.15 -1.48 -17.25
CA GLY A 300 4.04 -2.14 -17.89
C GLY A 300 3.20 -1.05 -18.53
N ARG A 301 3.25 -1.00 -19.85
CA ARG A 301 2.18 -0.42 -20.65
C ARG A 301 0.89 -1.08 -20.17
N CYS A 302 0.14 -0.43 -19.27
CA CYS A 302 -1.24 -0.80 -19.04
C CYS A 302 -1.94 -0.57 -20.38
N ALA A 303 -2.19 -1.65 -21.11
CA ALA A 303 -3.21 -1.67 -22.14
C ALA A 303 -4.49 -1.24 -21.42
N VAL A 304 -4.94 -0.01 -21.71
CA VAL A 304 -6.20 0.48 -21.19
C VAL A 304 -7.28 -0.34 -21.88
N ALA A 305 -7.70 -1.43 -21.24
CA ALA A 305 -8.98 -2.03 -21.56
C ALA A 305 -10.04 -1.01 -21.14
N SER A 306 -10.51 -0.24 -22.12
CA SER A 306 -11.70 0.58 -22.03
C SER A 306 -12.91 -0.33 -21.84
N GLY A 307 -13.13 -0.77 -20.59
CA GLY A 307 -14.40 -1.34 -20.15
C GLY A 307 -15.43 -0.24 -19.93
N PRO A 308 -16.74 -0.55 -20.06
CA PRO A 308 -17.81 0.43 -19.97
C PRO A 308 -17.89 0.99 -18.54
N ALA A 309 -18.15 2.29 -18.45
CA ALA A 309 -18.39 2.97 -17.18
C ALA A 309 -19.69 2.45 -16.56
N CYS A 310 -19.60 1.64 -15.51
CA CYS A 310 -20.72 1.42 -14.60
C CYS A 310 -20.89 2.69 -13.75
N GLY A 311 -22.06 3.33 -13.90
CA GLY A 311 -22.57 4.38 -13.02
C GLY A 311 -23.39 3.80 -11.87
#